data_AF-A0A6G6TCV6-F1
#
_entry.id   AF-A0A6G6TCV6-F1
#
_cell.length_a   1.000
_cell.length_b   1.000
_cell.length_c   1.000
_cell.angle_alpha   90.00
_cell.angle_beta   90.00
_cell.angle_gamma   90.00
#
_symmetry.space_group_name_H-M   'P 1'
#
loop_
_entity.id
_entity.type
_entity.pdbx_description
1 polymer ?
#
loop_
_entity_poly.entity_id
_entity_poly.type
_entity_poly.pdbx_seq_one_letter_code
_entity_poly.pdbx_strand_id
1 'polypeptide(L)'
;MQLAERISQLSQYLETGLYERQSAIRLCLLAALSGESVFLLGPPGIAKSLIARRMKEAFKEAKAFEYLMTRFSTPEEIFGPLSIQALKDEGKYQRLVEGYLPDAEVVFLDEIWKAGPAILNTLLTAINERKFRNGEAEVAIPMRLLVSASNELPDSDSSLEALYDRMLIRIWLTKVQDKKNFRALLINKDVSSFHIPEHIQITAEEFSRWQSELEKVTLDDHLFDLIYQLRESLDKSDAAPYVSDRRWKKAVRLLQASAFFNGRSAISPLDLILLKDCLWHDQASFALLDKLLQSLLTEQAYHQLELIRKTESLWAEWMQSTRSKQEQQAFRFEKQSGMFGRNAHFSLSEKMQADKFTLFLHIPLHIHSIQVNFITIEQKALENFLAKGNELLARLNGIGFPQSINAQIRQDGVLEILDVSRRTTSLYQQKETAPAAPIENNKEWLDKLKDLTQEIYGEQEKFNHHQPNLFIDNDCLISIEQSFVQLNEKLSQLKSQIK
;
A
#
# COMPACT_ATOMS: atom_id res chain seq x y z
N MET A 1 -5.41 -9.11 30.23
CA MET A 1 -4.98 -9.20 28.83
C MET A 1 -5.48 -7.96 28.11
N GLN A 2 -4.59 -7.23 27.42
CA GLN A 2 -5.03 -6.10 26.59
C GLN A 2 -5.90 -6.63 25.43
N LEU A 3 -6.86 -5.84 24.94
CA LEU A 3 -7.81 -6.30 23.91
C LEU A 3 -7.08 -6.82 22.66
N ALA A 4 -6.07 -6.10 22.17
CA ALA A 4 -5.30 -6.47 21.00
C ALA A 4 -4.58 -7.84 21.17
N GLU A 5 -4.02 -8.08 22.36
CA GLU A 5 -3.39 -9.36 22.70
C GLU A 5 -4.41 -10.51 22.69
N ARG A 6 -5.61 -10.28 23.24
CA ARG A 6 -6.71 -11.27 23.21
C ARG A 6 -7.12 -11.63 21.80
N ILE A 7 -7.32 -10.62 20.94
CA ILE A 7 -7.75 -10.85 19.55
C ILE A 7 -6.63 -11.52 18.74
N SER A 8 -5.37 -11.17 18.99
CA SER A 8 -4.23 -11.87 18.38
C SER A 8 -4.19 -13.34 18.77
N GLN A 9 -4.34 -13.66 20.06
CA GLN A 9 -4.42 -15.05 20.54
C GLN A 9 -5.62 -15.78 19.92
N LEU A 10 -6.79 -15.14 19.89
CA LEU A 10 -8.00 -15.70 19.27
C LEU A 10 -7.76 -16.05 17.79
N SER A 11 -7.13 -15.15 17.03
CA SER A 11 -6.75 -15.39 15.64
C SER A 11 -5.80 -16.57 15.50
N GLN A 12 -4.77 -16.67 16.35
CA GLN A 12 -3.80 -17.77 16.33
C GLN A 12 -4.48 -19.13 16.58
N TYR A 13 -5.42 -19.20 17.52
CA TYR A 13 -6.25 -20.40 17.70
C TYR A 13 -7.02 -20.69 16.41
N LEU A 14 -7.78 -19.73 15.89
CA LEU A 14 -8.57 -19.90 14.66
C LEU A 14 -7.74 -20.30 13.43
N GLU A 15 -6.45 -19.96 13.37
CA GLU A 15 -5.51 -20.31 12.30
C GLU A 15 -4.97 -21.75 12.40
N THR A 16 -5.06 -22.40 13.56
CA THR A 16 -4.38 -23.68 13.85
C THR A 16 -4.80 -24.80 12.88
N GLY A 17 -3.88 -25.36 12.13
CA GLY A 17 -4.17 -26.45 11.17
C GLY A 17 -4.81 -26.00 9.85
N LEU A 18 -4.92 -24.69 9.60
CA LEU A 18 -5.26 -24.13 8.30
C LEU A 18 -4.01 -23.53 7.64
N TYR A 19 -3.72 -23.96 6.41
CA TYR A 19 -2.52 -23.56 5.68
C TYR A 19 -2.87 -22.58 4.55
N GLU A 20 -2.15 -21.47 4.45
CA GLU A 20 -2.40 -20.40 3.47
C GLU A 20 -3.81 -19.81 3.56
N ARG A 21 -4.35 -19.73 4.79
CA ARG A 21 -5.68 -19.18 5.08
C ARG A 21 -5.66 -18.14 6.20
N GLN A 22 -4.48 -17.74 6.67
CA GLN A 22 -4.32 -16.83 7.79
C GLN A 22 -5.01 -15.49 7.53
N SER A 23 -4.72 -14.86 6.39
CA SER A 23 -5.37 -13.62 5.94
C SER A 23 -6.90 -13.77 5.92
N ALA A 24 -7.41 -14.86 5.33
CA ALA A 24 -8.86 -15.10 5.25
C ALA A 24 -9.52 -15.25 6.62
N ILE A 25 -8.86 -15.92 7.56
CA ILE A 25 -9.35 -16.11 8.93
C ILE A 25 -9.37 -14.77 9.68
N ARG A 26 -8.30 -13.97 9.56
CA ARG A 26 -8.19 -12.65 10.17
C ARG A 26 -9.26 -11.70 9.65
N LEU A 27 -9.51 -11.69 8.35
CA LEU A 27 -10.57 -10.90 7.72
C LEU A 27 -11.97 -11.38 8.15
N CYS A 28 -12.21 -12.70 8.21
CA CYS A 28 -13.46 -13.24 8.74
C CYS A 28 -13.67 -12.89 10.21
N LEU A 29 -12.62 -12.94 11.04
CA LEU A 29 -12.66 -12.52 12.43
C LEU A 29 -12.98 -11.02 12.53
N LEU A 30 -12.33 -10.17 11.72
CA LEU A 30 -12.60 -8.73 11.68
C LEU A 30 -14.04 -8.42 11.26
N ALA A 31 -14.57 -9.13 10.26
CA ALA A 31 -15.98 -9.02 9.87
C ALA A 31 -16.91 -9.45 11.02
N ALA A 32 -16.60 -10.56 11.69
CA ALA A 32 -17.39 -11.06 12.80
C ALA A 32 -17.43 -10.08 13.97
N LEU A 33 -16.30 -9.43 14.25
CA LEU A 33 -16.14 -8.42 15.30
C LEU A 33 -16.83 -7.09 14.96
N SER A 34 -16.94 -6.74 13.67
CA SER A 34 -17.56 -5.50 13.20
C SER A 34 -19.04 -5.64 12.84
N GLY A 35 -19.58 -6.86 12.87
CA GLY A 35 -20.96 -7.13 12.46
C GLY A 35 -21.15 -7.11 10.95
N GLU A 36 -20.11 -7.40 10.17
CA GLU A 36 -20.10 -7.33 8.71
C GLU A 36 -20.15 -8.72 8.05
N SER A 37 -20.25 -8.73 6.72
CA SER A 37 -20.41 -9.93 5.89
C SER A 37 -19.17 -10.20 5.05
N VAL A 38 -18.92 -11.49 4.78
CA VAL A 38 -17.79 -11.98 3.99
C VAL A 38 -18.30 -12.87 2.86
N PHE A 39 -17.77 -12.65 1.66
CA PHE A 39 -17.92 -13.53 0.51
C PHE A 39 -16.61 -14.26 0.21
N LEU A 40 -16.67 -15.59 0.12
CA LEU A 40 -15.55 -16.46 -0.21
C LEU A 40 -15.69 -16.99 -1.65
N LEU A 41 -14.85 -16.48 -2.55
CA LEU A 41 -14.74 -16.97 -3.92
C LEU A 41 -13.63 -18.00 -4.03
N GLY A 42 -13.89 -19.11 -4.70
CA GLY A 42 -12.83 -20.06 -5.08
C GLY A 42 -13.37 -21.45 -5.36
N PRO A 43 -12.55 -22.40 -5.85
CA PRO A 43 -13.02 -23.75 -6.20
C PRO A 43 -13.56 -24.55 -5.00
N PRO A 44 -14.31 -25.65 -5.23
CA PRO A 44 -14.73 -26.54 -4.16
C PRO A 44 -13.52 -27.23 -3.51
N GLY A 45 -13.65 -27.61 -2.23
CA GLY A 45 -12.63 -28.37 -1.51
C GLY A 45 -11.45 -27.56 -0.94
N ILE A 46 -11.55 -26.23 -0.87
CA ILE A 46 -10.49 -25.34 -0.34
C ILE A 46 -10.70 -24.86 1.10
N ALA A 47 -11.54 -25.58 1.87
CA ALA A 47 -11.87 -25.32 3.27
C ALA A 47 -12.75 -24.07 3.56
N LYS A 48 -13.57 -23.61 2.59
CA LYS A 48 -14.52 -22.48 2.77
C LYS A 48 -15.47 -22.70 3.96
N SER A 49 -16.15 -23.85 3.98
CA SER A 49 -17.08 -24.21 5.07
C SER A 49 -16.38 -24.37 6.42
N LEU A 50 -15.11 -24.83 6.42
CA LEU A 50 -14.34 -24.98 7.65
C LEU A 50 -13.99 -23.62 8.27
N ILE A 51 -13.65 -22.60 7.45
CA ILE A 51 -13.42 -21.23 7.93
C ILE A 51 -14.67 -20.71 8.64
N ALA A 52 -15.85 -20.86 8.01
CA ALA A 52 -17.11 -20.40 8.58
C ALA A 52 -17.47 -21.14 9.89
N ARG A 53 -17.29 -22.47 9.94
CA ARG A 53 -17.51 -23.26 11.16
C ARG A 53 -16.60 -22.82 12.31
N ARG A 54 -15.35 -22.46 12.03
CA ARG A 54 -14.42 -21.96 13.06
C ARG A 54 -14.85 -20.62 13.65
N MET A 55 -15.47 -19.76 12.86
CA MET A 55 -15.93 -18.46 13.36
C MET A 55 -17.00 -18.58 14.46
N LYS A 56 -17.75 -19.68 14.49
CA LYS A 56 -18.68 -19.97 15.60
C LYS A 56 -17.96 -20.06 16.95
N GLU A 57 -16.83 -20.79 16.99
CA GLU A 57 -16.06 -21.02 18.21
C GLU A 57 -15.45 -19.74 18.79
N ALA A 58 -15.39 -18.65 18.02
CA ALA A 58 -14.91 -17.36 18.48
C ALA A 58 -15.85 -16.70 19.51
N PHE A 59 -17.12 -17.09 19.54
CA PHE A 59 -18.14 -16.53 20.41
C PHE A 59 -18.62 -17.54 21.43
N LYS A 60 -18.85 -17.07 22.65
CA LYS A 60 -19.44 -17.91 23.70
C LYS A 60 -20.89 -18.22 23.38
N GLU A 61 -21.25 -19.50 23.40
CA GLU A 61 -22.61 -20.01 23.22
C GLU A 61 -23.31 -19.58 21.92
N ALA A 62 -22.55 -19.23 20.88
CA ALA A 62 -23.14 -18.82 19.60
C ALA A 62 -23.80 -19.99 18.86
N LYS A 63 -24.98 -19.73 18.31
CA LYS A 63 -25.69 -20.61 17.39
C LYS A 63 -25.15 -20.38 15.99
N ALA A 64 -24.96 -21.49 15.27
CA ALA A 64 -24.53 -21.46 13.88
C ALA A 64 -25.57 -22.11 12.99
N PHE A 65 -25.78 -21.52 11.82
CA PHE A 65 -26.61 -22.06 10.76
C PHE A 65 -25.75 -22.27 9.51
N GLU A 66 -25.76 -23.47 8.97
CA GLU A 66 -25.04 -23.83 7.75
C GLU A 66 -26.01 -24.45 6.75
N TYR A 67 -25.99 -23.95 5.52
CA TYR A 67 -26.86 -24.46 4.47
C TYR A 67 -26.24 -24.34 3.08
N LEU A 68 -26.40 -25.39 2.26
CA LEU A 68 -25.95 -25.43 0.87
C LEU A 68 -27.11 -25.04 -0.05
N MET A 69 -26.98 -23.91 -0.73
CA MET A 69 -28.02 -23.41 -1.63
C MET A 69 -28.11 -24.24 -2.91
N THR A 70 -29.34 -24.57 -3.27
CA THR A 70 -29.68 -25.24 -4.53
C THR A 70 -30.78 -24.46 -5.24
N ARG A 71 -30.97 -24.73 -6.53
CA ARG A 71 -32.07 -24.13 -7.32
C ARG A 71 -33.47 -24.52 -6.81
N PHE A 72 -33.54 -25.55 -5.97
CA PHE A 72 -34.78 -26.07 -5.40
C PHE A 72 -34.95 -25.72 -3.92
N SER A 73 -33.97 -25.03 -3.32
CA SER A 73 -34.03 -24.63 -1.91
C SER A 73 -35.24 -23.75 -1.67
N THR A 74 -35.92 -24.00 -0.57
CA THR A 74 -37.16 -23.31 -0.22
C THR A 74 -36.97 -22.39 0.99
N PRO A 75 -37.74 -21.29 1.12
CA PRO A 75 -37.67 -20.44 2.30
C PRO A 75 -37.87 -21.18 3.63
N GLU A 76 -38.64 -22.27 3.64
CA GLU A 76 -38.91 -23.12 4.81
C GLU A 76 -37.64 -23.79 5.36
N GLU A 77 -36.72 -24.17 4.49
CA GLU A 77 -35.47 -24.83 4.88
C GLU A 77 -34.46 -23.86 5.50
N ILE A 78 -34.62 -22.56 5.21
CA ILE A 78 -33.63 -21.53 5.57
C ILE A 78 -34.14 -20.64 6.72
N PHE A 79 -35.42 -20.26 6.67
CA PHE A 79 -36.06 -19.39 7.65
C PHE A 79 -37.02 -20.12 8.59
N GLY A 80 -37.13 -21.44 8.44
CA GLY A 80 -37.96 -22.30 9.28
C GLY A 80 -39.35 -22.58 8.68
N PRO A 81 -39.93 -23.76 8.96
CA PRO A 81 -41.23 -24.16 8.45
C PRO A 81 -42.37 -23.37 9.10
N LEU A 82 -43.52 -23.31 8.42
CA LEU A 82 -44.73 -22.73 9.00
C LEU A 82 -45.26 -23.60 10.15
N SER A 83 -45.71 -22.96 11.22
CA SER A 83 -46.38 -23.61 12.34
C SER A 83 -47.79 -24.02 11.90
N ILE A 84 -48.01 -25.33 11.77
CA ILE A 84 -49.32 -25.90 11.43
C ILE A 84 -50.35 -25.59 12.53
N GLN A 85 -49.91 -25.52 13.80
CA GLN A 85 -50.77 -25.18 14.94
C GLN A 85 -51.24 -23.72 14.84
N ALA A 86 -50.32 -22.77 14.69
CA ALA A 86 -50.67 -21.35 14.56
C ALA A 86 -51.57 -21.08 13.33
N LEU A 87 -51.34 -21.80 12.23
CA LEU A 87 -52.18 -21.68 11.04
C LEU A 87 -53.58 -22.26 11.25
N LYS A 88 -53.70 -23.42 11.90
CA LYS A 88 -55.00 -24.10 12.11
C LYS A 88 -55.84 -23.43 13.19
N ASP A 89 -55.22 -23.02 14.30
CA ASP A 89 -55.94 -22.58 15.49
C ASP A 89 -56.16 -21.06 15.48
N GLU A 90 -55.21 -20.29 14.93
CA GLU A 90 -55.23 -18.82 14.95
C GLU A 90 -55.31 -18.16 13.57
N GLY A 91 -55.21 -18.94 12.49
CA GLY A 91 -55.17 -18.40 11.11
C GLY A 91 -53.91 -17.59 10.79
N LYS A 92 -52.86 -17.70 11.61
CA LYS A 92 -51.64 -16.88 11.49
C LYS A 92 -50.54 -17.58 10.72
N TYR A 93 -49.88 -16.84 9.83
CA TYR A 93 -48.71 -17.30 9.08
C TYR A 93 -47.43 -17.11 9.90
N GLN A 94 -47.23 -17.96 10.92
CA GLN A 94 -46.04 -17.92 11.78
C GLN A 94 -45.07 -19.06 11.45
N ARG A 95 -43.78 -18.75 11.36
CA ARG A 95 -42.67 -19.71 11.16
C ARG A 95 -42.00 -20.08 12.48
N LEU A 96 -41.55 -21.34 12.56
CA LEU A 96 -40.72 -21.89 13.62
C LEU A 96 -39.24 -21.58 13.29
N VAL A 97 -38.69 -20.54 13.92
CA VAL A 97 -37.37 -19.99 13.56
C VAL A 97 -36.20 -20.59 14.35
N GLU A 98 -36.48 -21.35 15.40
CA GLU A 98 -35.45 -21.94 16.27
C GLU A 98 -34.54 -22.89 15.49
N GLY A 99 -33.23 -22.68 15.57
CA GLY A 99 -32.24 -23.46 14.82
C GLY A 99 -32.11 -23.10 13.32
N TYR A 100 -32.84 -22.10 12.84
CA TYR A 100 -32.76 -21.58 11.48
C TYR A 100 -32.03 -20.23 11.43
N LEU A 101 -31.86 -19.67 10.23
CA LEU A 101 -31.14 -18.41 10.02
C LEU A 101 -31.58 -17.26 10.95
N PRO A 102 -32.89 -17.02 11.20
CA PRO A 102 -33.31 -15.89 12.05
C PRO A 102 -32.88 -16.00 13.52
N ASP A 103 -32.47 -17.18 13.99
CA ASP A 103 -32.04 -17.46 15.37
C ASP A 103 -30.52 -17.66 15.49
N ALA A 104 -29.75 -17.47 14.41
CA ALA A 104 -28.31 -17.76 14.40
C ALA A 104 -27.42 -16.50 14.44
N GLU A 105 -26.35 -16.53 15.25
CA GLU A 105 -25.32 -15.50 15.27
C GLU A 105 -24.31 -15.64 14.14
N VAL A 106 -23.98 -16.87 13.73
CA VAL A 106 -23.03 -17.15 12.64
C VAL A 106 -23.73 -17.94 11.55
N VAL A 107 -23.84 -17.35 10.37
CA VAL A 107 -24.56 -17.92 9.23
C VAL A 107 -23.59 -18.22 8.11
N PHE A 108 -23.60 -19.46 7.60
CA PHE A 108 -22.83 -19.90 6.44
C PHE A 108 -23.76 -20.38 5.32
N LEU A 109 -23.70 -19.70 4.17
CA LEU A 109 -24.48 -20.03 2.98
C LEU A 109 -23.55 -20.39 1.83
N ASP A 110 -23.48 -21.67 1.46
CA ASP A 110 -22.68 -22.14 0.33
C ASP A 110 -23.47 -22.09 -0.97
N GLU A 111 -22.78 -21.88 -2.10
CA GLU A 111 -23.37 -21.75 -3.44
C GLU A 111 -24.47 -20.68 -3.55
N ILE A 112 -24.25 -19.52 -2.93
CA ILE A 112 -25.27 -18.48 -2.71
C ILE A 112 -25.98 -17.99 -4.00
N TRP A 113 -25.30 -18.04 -5.16
CA TRP A 113 -25.87 -17.62 -6.45
C TRP A 113 -26.90 -18.59 -7.02
N LYS A 114 -27.06 -19.79 -6.45
CA LYS A 114 -28.07 -20.77 -6.86
C LYS A 114 -29.41 -20.59 -6.16
N ALA A 115 -29.51 -19.67 -5.20
CA ALA A 115 -30.73 -19.42 -4.43
C ALA A 115 -31.83 -18.80 -5.29
N GLY A 116 -33.09 -19.19 -5.02
CA GLY A 116 -34.25 -18.63 -5.71
C GLY A 116 -34.58 -17.18 -5.28
N PRO A 117 -35.30 -16.40 -6.10
CA PRO A 117 -35.63 -14.98 -5.83
C PRO A 117 -36.29 -14.72 -4.46
N ALA A 118 -37.15 -15.62 -3.99
CA ALA A 118 -37.83 -15.48 -2.70
C ALA A 118 -36.86 -15.51 -1.51
N ILE A 119 -35.85 -16.37 -1.58
CA ILE A 119 -34.79 -16.47 -0.56
C ILE A 119 -33.95 -15.21 -0.59
N LEU A 120 -33.53 -14.78 -1.79
CA LEU A 120 -32.67 -13.62 -2.00
C LEU A 120 -33.30 -12.35 -1.42
N ASN A 121 -34.56 -12.05 -1.76
CA ASN A 121 -35.25 -10.86 -1.23
C ASN A 121 -35.35 -10.85 0.29
N THR A 122 -35.58 -12.01 0.89
CA THR A 122 -35.64 -12.17 2.34
C THR A 122 -34.24 -11.98 2.97
N LEU A 123 -33.19 -12.51 2.34
CA LEU A 123 -31.80 -12.30 2.76
C LEU A 123 -31.39 -10.83 2.68
N LEU A 124 -31.81 -10.07 1.65
CA LEU A 124 -31.50 -8.64 1.54
C LEU A 124 -32.03 -7.87 2.76
N THR A 125 -33.23 -8.20 3.21
CA THR A 125 -33.87 -7.60 4.39
C THR A 125 -33.15 -8.03 5.67
N ALA A 126 -32.86 -9.32 5.81
CA ALA A 126 -32.15 -9.88 6.96
C ALA A 126 -30.74 -9.27 7.15
N ILE A 127 -30.00 -9.06 6.06
CA ILE A 127 -28.64 -8.50 6.09
C ILE A 127 -28.65 -6.99 6.37
N ASN A 128 -29.62 -6.27 5.80
CA ASN A 128 -29.69 -4.81 5.92
C ASN A 128 -30.28 -4.37 7.25
N GLU A 129 -31.44 -4.88 7.58
CA GLU A 129 -32.26 -4.40 8.70
C GLU A 129 -32.00 -5.21 9.97
N ARG A 130 -31.29 -6.35 9.88
CA ARG A 130 -31.11 -7.30 10.97
C ARG A 130 -32.45 -7.72 11.57
N LYS A 131 -33.47 -7.84 10.70
CA LYS A 131 -34.84 -8.18 11.05
C LYS A 131 -35.41 -9.22 10.08
N PHE A 132 -36.30 -10.04 10.59
CA PHE A 132 -37.06 -11.03 9.85
C PHE A 132 -38.55 -10.80 10.08
N ARG A 133 -39.32 -10.67 9.00
CA ARG A 133 -40.79 -10.58 9.07
C ARG A 133 -41.37 -11.99 9.23
N ASN A 134 -41.82 -12.30 10.44
CA ASN A 134 -42.45 -13.57 10.78
C ASN A 134 -43.98 -13.40 10.85
N GLY A 135 -44.64 -13.51 9.70
CA GLY A 135 -46.06 -13.18 9.58
C GLY A 135 -46.30 -11.68 9.76
N GLU A 136 -47.04 -11.33 10.81
CA GLU A 136 -47.35 -9.92 11.16
C GLU A 136 -46.29 -9.29 12.09
N ALA A 137 -45.43 -10.11 12.71
CA ALA A 137 -44.42 -9.62 13.66
C ALA A 137 -43.03 -9.49 13.00
N GLU A 138 -42.26 -8.51 13.44
CA GLU A 138 -40.84 -8.40 13.12
C GLU A 138 -39.99 -8.97 14.26
N VAL A 139 -39.07 -9.86 13.92
CA VAL A 139 -38.12 -10.49 14.86
C VAL A 139 -36.72 -9.99 14.54
N ALA A 140 -35.98 -9.54 15.56
CA ALA A 140 -34.59 -9.16 15.39
C ALA A 140 -33.71 -10.40 15.19
N ILE A 141 -32.77 -10.33 14.25
CA ILE A 141 -31.84 -11.41 13.95
C ILE A 141 -30.52 -11.13 14.68
N PRO A 142 -30.02 -12.03 15.55
CA PRO A 142 -28.80 -11.82 16.33
C PRO A 142 -27.51 -12.02 15.50
N MET A 143 -27.61 -12.05 14.17
CA MET A 143 -26.53 -12.37 13.25
C MET A 143 -25.36 -11.39 13.41
N ARG A 144 -24.21 -11.91 13.84
CA ARG A 144 -22.92 -11.20 13.99
C ARG A 144 -22.06 -11.37 12.75
N LEU A 145 -22.10 -12.54 12.11
CA LEU A 145 -21.33 -12.84 10.91
C LEU A 145 -22.20 -13.55 9.88
N LEU A 146 -22.17 -13.07 8.64
CA LEU A 146 -22.63 -13.81 7.47
C LEU A 146 -21.41 -14.16 6.61
N VAL A 147 -21.18 -15.45 6.40
CA VAL A 147 -20.22 -15.95 5.41
C VAL A 147 -21.00 -16.58 4.26
N SER A 148 -20.82 -16.06 3.06
CA SER A 148 -21.31 -16.68 1.84
C SER A 148 -20.15 -17.24 1.03
N ALA A 149 -20.39 -18.31 0.29
CA ALA A 149 -19.39 -18.90 -0.58
C ALA A 149 -19.95 -19.22 -1.96
N SER A 150 -19.08 -19.18 -2.97
CA SER A 150 -19.38 -19.64 -4.32
C SER A 150 -18.10 -19.96 -5.08
N ASN A 151 -18.25 -20.71 -6.17
CA ASN A 151 -17.17 -20.96 -7.12
C ASN A 151 -17.18 -19.97 -8.31
N GLU A 152 -18.27 -19.21 -8.46
CA GLU A 152 -18.50 -18.25 -9.54
C GLU A 152 -18.95 -16.89 -8.98
N LEU A 153 -18.84 -15.85 -9.81
CA LEU A 153 -19.43 -14.53 -9.55
C LEU A 153 -20.87 -14.50 -10.09
N PRO A 154 -21.75 -13.62 -9.58
CA PRO A 154 -23.10 -13.49 -10.10
C PRO A 154 -23.09 -12.91 -11.51
N ASP A 155 -24.11 -13.24 -12.30
CA ASP A 155 -24.34 -12.63 -13.62
C ASP A 155 -24.67 -11.12 -13.48
N SER A 156 -24.17 -10.31 -14.40
CA SER A 156 -24.22 -8.83 -14.35
C SER A 156 -25.62 -8.22 -14.40
N ASP A 157 -26.61 -8.91 -14.97
CA ASP A 157 -28.00 -8.41 -15.10
C ASP A 157 -28.94 -8.98 -14.03
N SER A 158 -28.38 -9.54 -12.96
CA SER A 158 -29.15 -10.29 -11.96
C SER A 158 -29.47 -9.49 -10.71
N SER A 159 -30.65 -9.76 -10.12
CA SER A 159 -31.01 -9.35 -8.75
C SER A 159 -29.96 -9.75 -7.68
N LEU A 160 -29.03 -10.64 -8.03
CA LEU A 160 -27.89 -11.08 -7.23
C LEU A 160 -26.84 -9.99 -7.00
N GLU A 161 -26.68 -9.02 -7.90
CA GLU A 161 -25.71 -7.92 -7.70
C GLU A 161 -26.04 -7.11 -6.44
N ALA A 162 -27.34 -6.91 -6.17
CA ALA A 162 -27.79 -6.23 -4.96
C ALA A 162 -27.36 -6.99 -3.69
N LEU A 163 -27.36 -8.33 -3.72
CA LEU A 163 -26.88 -9.15 -2.61
C LEU A 163 -25.36 -9.13 -2.53
N TYR A 164 -24.68 -9.15 -3.68
CA TYR A 164 -23.23 -9.09 -3.73
C TYR A 164 -22.68 -7.75 -3.22
N ASP A 165 -23.34 -6.62 -3.51
CA ASP A 165 -22.98 -5.32 -2.94
C ASP A 165 -23.17 -5.27 -1.41
N ARG A 166 -24.04 -6.13 -0.85
CA ARG A 166 -24.24 -6.25 0.60
C ARG A 166 -23.17 -7.09 1.30
N MET A 167 -22.33 -7.79 0.54
CA MET A 167 -21.16 -8.53 1.05
C MET A 167 -19.96 -7.59 1.04
N LEU A 168 -19.58 -7.11 2.23
CA LEU A 168 -18.53 -6.09 2.34
C LEU A 168 -17.18 -6.66 1.93
N ILE A 169 -16.70 -7.65 2.67
CA ILE A 169 -15.40 -8.28 2.43
C ILE A 169 -15.58 -9.37 1.38
N ARG A 170 -14.69 -9.39 0.40
CA ARG A 170 -14.66 -10.33 -0.71
C ARG A 170 -13.26 -10.93 -0.79
N ILE A 171 -13.16 -12.23 -0.54
CA ILE A 171 -11.88 -12.93 -0.44
C ILE A 171 -11.80 -13.96 -1.56
N TRP A 172 -10.77 -13.84 -2.39
CA TRP A 172 -10.47 -14.83 -3.41
C TRP A 172 -9.49 -15.88 -2.87
N LEU A 173 -9.99 -17.08 -2.64
CA LEU A 173 -9.23 -18.23 -2.17
C LEU A 173 -8.76 -19.11 -3.34
N THR A 174 -7.48 -19.47 -3.31
CA THR A 174 -6.84 -20.40 -4.25
C THR A 174 -6.42 -21.69 -3.53
N LYS A 175 -6.02 -22.72 -4.28
CA LYS A 175 -5.45 -23.94 -3.70
C LYS A 175 -4.13 -23.64 -3.00
N VAL A 176 -3.72 -24.48 -2.06
CA VAL A 176 -2.40 -24.37 -1.41
C VAL A 176 -1.30 -24.43 -2.47
N GLN A 177 -0.41 -23.44 -2.49
CA GLN A 177 0.66 -23.30 -3.48
C GLN A 177 2.01 -23.76 -2.96
N ASP A 178 2.34 -23.46 -1.70
CA ASP A 178 3.65 -23.79 -1.13
C ASP A 178 3.77 -25.29 -0.82
N LYS A 179 4.91 -25.87 -1.22
CA LYS A 179 5.19 -27.31 -1.06
C LYS A 179 5.23 -27.73 0.40
N LYS A 180 5.75 -26.91 1.31
CA LYS A 180 5.84 -27.25 2.75
C LYS A 180 4.44 -27.21 3.37
N ASN A 181 3.65 -26.19 3.05
CA ASN A 181 2.26 -26.08 3.47
C ASN A 181 1.41 -27.25 2.95
N PHE A 182 1.57 -27.62 1.67
CA PHE A 182 0.85 -28.76 1.10
C PHE A 182 1.23 -30.09 1.78
N ARG A 183 2.52 -30.30 2.08
CA ARG A 183 2.97 -31.47 2.84
C ARG A 183 2.34 -31.49 4.24
N ALA A 184 2.32 -30.35 4.93
CA ALA A 184 1.77 -30.25 6.27
C ALA A 184 0.24 -30.47 6.30
N LEU A 185 -0.47 -29.98 5.27
CA LEU A 185 -1.89 -30.25 5.05
C LEU A 185 -2.19 -31.76 4.93
N LEU A 186 -1.36 -32.50 4.18
CA LEU A 186 -1.58 -33.93 3.95
C LEU A 186 -1.24 -34.82 5.18
N ILE A 187 -0.34 -34.34 6.04
CA ILE A 187 0.16 -35.12 7.19
C ILE A 187 -0.66 -34.85 8.46
N ASN A 188 -1.14 -33.63 8.67
CA ASN A 188 -1.87 -33.28 9.89
C ASN A 188 -3.29 -33.88 9.91
N LYS A 189 -3.56 -34.69 10.93
CA LYS A 189 -4.87 -35.32 11.18
C LYS A 189 -5.72 -34.60 12.24
N ASP A 190 -5.15 -33.61 12.94
CA ASP A 190 -5.72 -33.03 14.16
C ASP A 190 -6.77 -31.92 13.95
N VAL A 191 -7.38 -31.82 12.77
CA VAL A 191 -8.40 -30.78 12.49
C VAL A 191 -9.70 -31.00 13.29
N SER A 192 -9.94 -32.21 13.81
CA SER A 192 -11.20 -32.63 14.42
C SER A 192 -11.40 -32.26 15.89
N SER A 193 -10.36 -31.84 16.61
CA SER A 193 -10.44 -31.47 18.05
C SER A 193 -10.21 -29.96 18.30
N PHE A 194 -10.66 -29.13 17.36
CA PHE A 194 -10.53 -27.68 17.46
C PHE A 194 -11.52 -27.11 18.47
N HIS A 195 -11.01 -26.49 19.53
CA HIS A 195 -11.82 -25.70 20.47
C HIS A 195 -11.02 -24.49 20.97
N ILE A 196 -11.72 -23.37 21.14
CA ILE A 196 -11.13 -22.13 21.64
C ILE A 196 -11.37 -22.07 23.15
N PRO A 197 -10.34 -21.80 23.97
CA PRO A 197 -10.52 -21.67 25.41
C PRO A 197 -11.60 -20.62 25.77
N GLU A 198 -12.51 -20.96 26.69
CA GLU A 198 -13.65 -20.09 27.05
C GLU A 198 -13.25 -18.66 27.46
N HIS A 199 -12.10 -18.50 28.10
CA HIS A 199 -11.62 -17.18 28.55
C HIS A 199 -11.20 -16.24 27.41
N ILE A 200 -11.02 -16.76 26.19
CA ILE A 200 -10.67 -15.99 24.99
C ILE A 200 -11.92 -15.71 24.15
N GLN A 201 -12.92 -16.58 24.20
CA GLN A 201 -14.20 -16.44 23.48
C GLN A 201 -14.91 -15.12 23.80
N ILE A 202 -15.59 -14.56 22.80
CA ILE A 202 -16.25 -13.26 22.88
C ILE A 202 -17.68 -13.43 23.39
N THR A 203 -18.04 -12.68 24.44
CA THR A 203 -19.40 -12.67 24.97
C THR A 203 -20.32 -11.73 24.19
N ALA A 204 -21.64 -11.91 24.30
CA ALA A 204 -22.63 -11.05 23.65
C ALA A 204 -22.55 -9.60 24.13
N GLU A 205 -22.32 -9.40 25.44
CA GLU A 205 -22.18 -8.09 26.06
C GLU A 205 -20.94 -7.35 25.55
N GLU A 206 -19.80 -8.04 25.48
CA GLU A 206 -18.57 -7.49 24.90
C GLU A 206 -18.77 -7.08 23.45
N PHE A 207 -19.37 -7.96 22.64
CA PHE A 207 -19.67 -7.66 21.25
C PHE A 207 -20.53 -6.40 21.09
N SER A 208 -21.63 -6.31 21.84
CA SER A 208 -22.53 -5.14 21.81
C SER A 208 -21.83 -3.86 22.25
N ARG A 209 -21.03 -3.93 23.33
CA ARG A 209 -20.21 -2.80 23.79
C ARG A 209 -19.25 -2.34 22.70
N TRP A 210 -18.51 -3.26 22.08
CA TRP A 210 -17.55 -2.92 21.03
C TRP A 210 -18.24 -2.24 19.85
N GLN A 211 -19.44 -2.66 19.44
CA GLN A 211 -20.16 -1.97 18.35
C GLN A 211 -20.32 -0.46 18.58
N SER A 212 -20.51 -0.04 19.84
CA SER A 212 -20.60 1.38 20.20
C SER A 212 -19.23 2.08 20.33
N GLU A 213 -18.18 1.34 20.70
CA GLU A 213 -16.82 1.88 20.79
C GLU A 213 -16.19 2.08 19.40
N LEU A 214 -16.53 1.22 18.43
CA LEU A 214 -16.08 1.35 17.05
C LEU A 214 -16.46 2.70 16.43
N GLU A 215 -17.64 3.22 16.78
CA GLU A 215 -18.13 4.52 16.26
C GLU A 215 -17.34 5.72 16.79
N LYS A 216 -16.58 5.53 17.88
CA LYS A 216 -15.75 6.59 18.48
C LYS A 216 -14.36 6.68 17.85
N VAL A 217 -13.96 5.69 17.06
CA VAL A 217 -12.65 5.68 16.40
C VAL A 217 -12.63 6.75 15.32
N THR A 218 -11.63 7.65 15.38
CA THR A 218 -11.57 8.82 14.49
C THR A 218 -11.01 8.46 13.12
N LEU A 219 -11.52 9.17 12.10
CA LEU A 219 -10.94 9.26 10.77
C LEU A 219 -10.32 10.65 10.64
N ASP A 220 -9.01 10.72 10.53
CA ASP A 220 -8.27 11.97 10.42
C ASP A 220 -8.40 12.54 8.98
N ASP A 221 -8.30 13.87 8.84
CA ASP A 221 -8.50 14.57 7.56
C ASP A 221 -7.57 14.04 6.45
N HIS A 222 -6.30 13.78 6.77
CA HIS A 222 -5.35 13.16 5.83
C HIS A 222 -5.84 11.82 5.29
N LEU A 223 -6.40 10.97 6.15
CA LEU A 223 -6.93 9.67 5.73
C LEU A 223 -8.22 9.80 4.93
N PHE A 224 -9.05 10.79 5.25
CA PHE A 224 -10.20 11.13 4.43
C PHE A 224 -9.77 11.53 3.02
N ASP A 225 -8.75 12.38 2.88
CA ASP A 225 -8.22 12.81 1.58
C ASP A 225 -7.68 11.63 0.76
N LEU A 226 -6.98 10.69 1.40
CA LEU A 226 -6.52 9.45 0.75
C LEU A 226 -7.68 8.57 0.26
N ILE A 227 -8.72 8.41 1.07
CA ILE A 227 -9.94 7.67 0.69
C ILE A 227 -10.64 8.37 -0.48
N TYR A 228 -10.74 9.69 -0.45
CA TYR A 228 -11.36 10.47 -1.50
C TYR A 228 -10.54 10.40 -2.81
N GLN A 229 -9.22 10.48 -2.73
CA GLN A 229 -8.33 10.30 -3.88
C GLN A 229 -8.48 8.90 -4.51
N LEU A 230 -8.60 7.86 -3.69
CA LEU A 230 -8.86 6.50 -4.18
C LEU A 230 -10.22 6.40 -4.88
N ARG A 231 -11.27 7.01 -4.31
CA ARG A 231 -12.60 7.10 -4.95
C ARG A 231 -12.51 7.78 -6.31
N GLU A 232 -11.89 8.95 -6.40
CA GLU A 232 -11.74 9.65 -7.68
C GLU A 232 -10.91 8.86 -8.70
N SER A 233 -9.90 8.12 -8.25
CA SER A 233 -9.07 7.28 -9.12
C SER A 233 -9.84 6.10 -9.69
N LEU A 234 -10.74 5.51 -8.90
CA LEU A 234 -11.68 4.48 -9.35
C LEU A 234 -12.70 5.06 -10.33
N ASP A 235 -13.34 6.19 -10.00
CA ASP A 235 -14.36 6.81 -10.85
C ASP A 235 -13.83 7.25 -12.24
N LYS A 236 -12.53 7.51 -12.35
CA LYS A 236 -11.85 7.85 -13.63
C LYS A 236 -11.46 6.65 -14.48
N SER A 237 -11.52 5.43 -13.94
CA SER A 237 -11.08 4.23 -14.63
C SER A 237 -12.26 3.49 -15.25
N ASP A 238 -12.24 3.30 -16.57
CA ASP A 238 -13.26 2.54 -17.30
C ASP A 238 -13.34 1.05 -16.86
N ALA A 239 -12.29 0.55 -16.21
CA ALA A 239 -12.20 -0.82 -15.69
C ALA A 239 -12.57 -0.94 -14.21
N ALA A 240 -12.87 0.18 -13.53
CA ALA A 240 -13.26 0.15 -12.12
C ALA A 240 -14.76 -0.15 -11.98
N PRO A 241 -15.14 -0.94 -10.96
CA PRO A 241 -16.54 -1.18 -10.68
C PRO A 241 -17.13 0.04 -9.99
N TYR A 242 -18.43 0.27 -10.18
CA TYR A 242 -19.14 1.27 -9.38
C TYR A 242 -19.08 0.89 -7.89
N VAL A 243 -18.52 1.77 -7.06
CA VAL A 243 -18.48 1.61 -5.60
C VAL A 243 -19.52 2.54 -4.97
N SER A 244 -20.55 1.96 -4.37
CA SER A 244 -21.61 2.73 -3.73
C SER A 244 -21.14 3.50 -2.49
N ASP A 245 -21.76 4.65 -2.19
CA ASP A 245 -21.49 5.40 -0.95
C ASP A 245 -21.70 4.55 0.31
N ARG A 246 -22.64 3.60 0.21
CA ARG A 246 -22.90 2.61 1.26
C ARG A 246 -21.68 1.71 1.51
N ARG A 247 -21.05 1.21 0.44
CA ARG A 247 -19.87 0.35 0.54
C ARG A 247 -18.71 1.12 1.17
N TRP A 248 -18.50 2.38 0.80
CA TRP A 248 -17.53 3.27 1.46
C TRP A 248 -17.80 3.42 2.96
N LYS A 249 -19.05 3.73 3.34
CA LYS A 249 -19.42 3.88 4.75
C LYS A 249 -19.16 2.61 5.57
N LYS A 250 -19.49 1.44 5.01
CA LYS A 250 -19.22 0.15 5.64
C LYS A 250 -17.74 -0.19 5.70
N ALA A 251 -16.99 0.12 4.65
CA ALA A 251 -15.54 -0.07 4.62
C ALA A 251 -14.87 0.76 5.73
N VAL A 252 -15.27 2.03 5.92
CA VAL A 252 -14.77 2.86 7.04
C VAL A 252 -15.05 2.21 8.39
N ARG A 253 -16.25 1.64 8.61
CA ARG A 253 -16.56 0.89 9.84
C ARG A 253 -15.60 -0.29 10.06
N LEU A 254 -15.22 -0.99 8.99
CA LEU A 254 -14.21 -2.06 9.04
C LEU A 254 -12.82 -1.53 9.38
N LEU A 255 -12.43 -0.36 8.84
CA LEU A 255 -11.17 0.31 9.18
C LEU A 255 -11.13 0.73 10.66
N GLN A 256 -12.25 1.26 11.17
CA GLN A 256 -12.41 1.58 12.60
C GLN A 256 -12.25 0.34 13.47
N ALA A 257 -12.84 -0.79 13.05
CA ALA A 257 -12.65 -2.07 13.73
C ALA A 257 -11.19 -2.52 13.74
N SER A 258 -10.49 -2.41 12.60
CA SER A 258 -9.08 -2.74 12.51
C SER A 258 -8.25 -1.91 13.50
N ALA A 259 -8.45 -0.59 13.53
CA ALA A 259 -7.76 0.29 14.48
C ALA A 259 -8.06 -0.08 15.94
N PHE A 260 -9.33 -0.23 16.29
CA PHE A 260 -9.78 -0.53 17.65
C PHE A 260 -9.21 -1.86 18.18
N PHE A 261 -9.29 -2.93 17.38
CA PHE A 261 -8.78 -4.24 17.80
C PHE A 261 -7.25 -4.36 17.74
N ASN A 262 -6.56 -3.40 17.12
CA ASN A 262 -5.12 -3.20 17.28
C ASN A 262 -4.76 -2.22 18.41
N GLY A 263 -5.73 -1.77 19.22
CA GLY A 263 -5.50 -0.91 20.38
C GLY A 263 -5.33 0.59 20.05
N ARG A 264 -5.74 1.03 18.85
CA ARG A 264 -5.65 2.42 18.39
C ARG A 264 -7.01 3.12 18.48
N SER A 265 -7.00 4.41 18.80
CA SER A 265 -8.20 5.26 18.86
C SER A 265 -8.51 5.98 17.54
N ALA A 266 -7.60 5.90 16.57
CA ALA A 266 -7.72 6.51 15.25
C ALA A 266 -7.31 5.49 14.18
N ILE A 267 -7.95 5.60 13.01
CA ILE A 267 -7.56 4.84 11.82
C ILE A 267 -6.11 5.23 11.44
N SER A 268 -5.33 4.27 10.94
CA SER A 268 -3.98 4.50 10.42
C SER A 268 -3.96 4.31 8.89
N PRO A 269 -2.93 4.82 8.20
CA PRO A 269 -2.76 4.56 6.78
C PRO A 269 -2.68 3.06 6.43
N LEU A 270 -2.20 2.20 7.34
CA LEU A 270 -2.13 0.76 7.11
C LEU A 270 -3.50 0.09 7.01
N ASP A 271 -4.52 0.64 7.69
CA ASP A 271 -5.85 0.06 7.64
C ASP A 271 -6.45 0.16 6.23
N LEU A 272 -6.04 1.17 5.43
CA LEU A 272 -6.49 1.34 4.04
C LEU A 272 -6.17 0.13 3.16
N ILE A 273 -5.18 -0.71 3.54
CA ILE A 273 -4.88 -1.96 2.83
C ILE A 273 -6.11 -2.89 2.80
N LEU A 274 -6.97 -2.88 3.83
CA LEU A 274 -8.19 -3.69 3.88
C LEU A 274 -9.20 -3.35 2.78
N LEU A 275 -9.09 -2.16 2.18
CA LEU A 275 -9.93 -1.78 1.05
C LEU A 275 -9.71 -2.69 -0.15
N LYS A 276 -8.52 -3.33 -0.28
CA LYS A 276 -8.20 -4.29 -1.34
C LYS A 276 -9.19 -5.44 -1.40
N ASP A 277 -9.73 -5.85 -0.25
CA ASP A 277 -10.69 -6.94 -0.11
C ASP A 277 -12.14 -6.43 -0.07
N CYS A 278 -12.36 -5.10 -0.09
CA CYS A 278 -13.69 -4.50 0.02
C CYS A 278 -14.19 -3.87 -1.29
N LEU A 279 -13.32 -3.35 -2.16
CA LEU A 279 -13.78 -2.50 -3.27
C LEU A 279 -13.84 -3.22 -4.62
N TRP A 280 -13.15 -4.36 -4.79
CA TRP A 280 -13.16 -5.12 -6.03
C TRP A 280 -14.49 -5.85 -6.23
N HIS A 281 -14.92 -6.02 -7.48
CA HIS A 281 -16.16 -6.70 -7.86
C HIS A 281 -15.91 -7.94 -8.73
N ASP A 282 -14.92 -7.85 -9.61
CA ASP A 282 -14.53 -8.86 -10.59
C ASP A 282 -13.00 -8.95 -10.68
N GLN A 283 -12.50 -9.80 -11.58
CA GLN A 283 -11.07 -10.01 -11.74
C GLN A 283 -10.31 -8.77 -12.26
N ALA A 284 -10.94 -7.95 -13.11
CA ALA A 284 -10.30 -6.75 -13.66
C ALA A 284 -10.13 -5.69 -12.57
N SER A 285 -11.19 -5.42 -11.82
CA SER A 285 -11.18 -4.49 -10.69
C SER A 285 -10.27 -4.95 -9.55
N PHE A 286 -10.17 -6.25 -9.31
CA PHE A 286 -9.23 -6.81 -8.33
C PHE A 286 -7.77 -6.43 -8.65
N ALA A 287 -7.35 -6.63 -9.90
CA ALA A 287 -5.99 -6.28 -10.32
C ALA A 287 -5.73 -4.76 -10.34
N LEU A 288 -6.74 -3.97 -10.73
CA LEU A 288 -6.65 -2.51 -10.74
C LEU A 288 -6.50 -1.94 -9.31
N LEU A 289 -7.32 -2.43 -8.38
CA LEU A 289 -7.37 -1.92 -7.02
C LEU A 289 -6.07 -2.16 -6.26
N ASP A 290 -5.45 -3.33 -6.44
CA ASP A 290 -4.15 -3.64 -5.85
C ASP A 290 -3.08 -2.62 -6.27
N LYS A 291 -3.03 -2.30 -7.58
CA LYS A 291 -2.11 -1.28 -8.12
C LYS A 291 -2.40 0.12 -7.58
N LEU A 292 -3.67 0.54 -7.52
CA LEU A 292 -4.06 1.85 -7.04
C LEU A 292 -3.72 2.02 -5.55
N LEU A 293 -4.04 1.02 -4.73
CA LEU A 293 -3.71 1.02 -3.30
C LEU A 293 -2.20 1.00 -3.09
N GLN A 294 -1.44 0.19 -3.83
CA GLN A 294 0.01 0.16 -3.71
C GLN A 294 0.62 1.55 -3.97
N SER A 295 0.24 2.21 -5.08
CA SER A 295 0.70 3.57 -5.39
C SER A 295 0.32 4.57 -4.29
N LEU A 296 -0.96 4.58 -3.86
CA LEU A 296 -1.45 5.44 -2.78
C LEU A 296 -0.64 5.26 -1.49
N LEU A 297 -0.36 4.02 -1.09
CA LEU A 297 0.35 3.67 0.13
C LEU A 297 1.85 3.98 0.07
N THR A 298 2.48 3.80 -1.09
CA THR A 298 3.92 4.06 -1.25
C THR A 298 4.25 5.52 -1.48
N GLU A 299 3.28 6.30 -1.99
CA GLU A 299 3.49 7.70 -2.39
C GLU A 299 2.84 8.72 -1.43
N GLN A 300 1.65 8.44 -0.90
CA GLN A 300 0.86 9.47 -0.19
C GLN A 300 0.61 9.14 1.28
N ALA A 301 0.48 7.86 1.64
CA ALA A 301 0.09 7.43 2.99
C ALA A 301 0.93 8.06 4.12
N TYR A 302 2.23 8.18 3.90
CA TYR A 302 3.18 8.80 4.82
C TYR A 302 3.95 9.95 4.14
N HIS A 303 3.25 10.70 3.28
CA HIS A 303 3.77 11.90 2.61
C HIS A 303 5.04 11.65 1.78
N GLN A 304 5.28 10.42 1.32
CA GLN A 304 6.56 10.04 0.72
C GLN A 304 6.84 10.86 -0.55
N LEU A 305 5.84 11.08 -1.41
CA LEU A 305 5.97 11.87 -2.63
C LEU A 305 6.24 13.34 -2.33
N GLU A 306 5.61 13.91 -1.30
CA GLU A 306 5.90 15.28 -0.86
C GLU A 306 7.35 15.40 -0.38
N LEU A 307 7.82 14.45 0.44
CA LEU A 307 9.19 14.42 0.94
C LEU A 307 10.21 14.22 -0.20
N ILE A 308 9.89 13.39 -1.20
CA ILE A 308 10.69 13.25 -2.42
C ILE A 308 10.79 14.61 -3.14
N ARG A 309 9.66 15.30 -3.35
CA ARG A 309 9.63 16.62 -4.00
C ARG A 309 10.40 17.68 -3.21
N LYS A 310 10.27 17.70 -1.88
CA LYS A 310 11.06 18.57 -0.98
C LYS A 310 12.55 18.29 -1.12
N THR A 311 12.95 17.02 -1.18
CA THR A 311 14.35 16.60 -1.39
C THR A 311 14.88 17.09 -2.74
N GLU A 312 14.09 16.93 -3.81
CA GLU A 312 14.46 17.34 -5.17
C GLU A 312 14.52 18.87 -5.31
N SER A 313 13.59 19.60 -4.68
CA SER A 313 13.61 21.07 -4.60
C SER A 313 14.85 21.56 -3.86
N LEU A 314 15.16 20.98 -2.71
CA LEU A 314 16.33 21.34 -1.92
C LEU A 314 17.62 21.12 -2.70
N TRP A 315 17.71 20.02 -3.45
CA TRP A 315 18.84 19.75 -4.34
C TRP A 315 18.96 20.79 -5.47
N ALA A 316 17.84 21.16 -6.10
CA ALA A 316 17.82 22.16 -7.17
C ALA A 316 18.23 23.56 -6.65
N GLU A 317 17.70 23.97 -5.51
CA GLU A 317 18.03 25.24 -4.85
C GLU A 317 19.52 25.28 -4.44
N TRP A 318 20.01 24.21 -3.83
CA TRP A 318 21.42 24.11 -3.46
C TRP A 318 22.32 24.19 -4.70
N MET A 319 21.99 23.44 -5.77
CA MET A 319 22.74 23.49 -7.03
C MET A 319 22.76 24.90 -7.61
N GLN A 320 21.62 25.59 -7.64
CA GLN A 320 21.52 26.96 -8.15
C GLN A 320 22.35 27.94 -7.32
N SER A 321 22.31 27.83 -5.99
CA SER A 321 23.11 28.68 -5.09
C SER A 321 24.61 28.49 -5.28
N THR A 322 25.01 27.25 -5.61
CA THR A 322 26.42 26.89 -5.80
C THR A 322 26.89 27.29 -7.20
N ARG A 323 26.01 27.29 -8.21
CA ARG A 323 26.32 27.57 -9.63
C ARG A 323 27.03 28.91 -9.83
N SER A 324 26.63 29.99 -9.15
CA SER A 324 27.27 31.29 -9.30
C SER A 324 28.73 31.30 -8.81
N LYS A 325 29.02 30.62 -7.69
CA LYS A 325 30.40 30.44 -7.19
C LYS A 325 31.22 29.55 -8.13
N GLN A 326 30.61 28.47 -8.63
CA GLN A 326 31.24 27.57 -9.61
C GLN A 326 31.59 28.30 -10.91
N GLU A 327 30.70 29.17 -11.39
CA GLU A 327 30.95 29.98 -12.59
C GLU A 327 32.08 31.00 -12.39
N GLN A 328 32.26 31.54 -11.18
CA GLN A 328 33.39 32.43 -10.87
C GLN A 328 34.73 31.69 -10.81
N GLN A 329 34.74 30.44 -10.33
CA GLN A 329 35.96 29.61 -10.23
C GLN A 329 36.22 28.75 -11.46
N ALA A 330 35.30 28.75 -12.44
CA ALA A 330 35.37 27.91 -13.61
C ALA A 330 36.61 28.15 -14.46
N PHE A 331 37.18 27.05 -14.94
CA PHE A 331 38.23 27.01 -15.94
C PHE A 331 37.65 27.55 -17.26
N ARG A 332 38.15 28.73 -17.66
CA ARG A 332 37.69 29.46 -18.84
C ARG A 332 38.81 29.58 -19.86
N PHE A 333 38.47 29.28 -21.10
CA PHE A 333 39.30 29.62 -22.24
C PHE A 333 39.13 31.09 -22.63
N GLU A 334 40.20 31.69 -23.16
CA GLU A 334 40.12 33.04 -23.71
C GLU A 334 39.49 33.01 -25.08
N LYS A 335 38.48 33.88 -25.28
CA LYS A 335 37.80 34.01 -26.56
C LYS A 335 38.64 34.89 -27.48
N GLN A 336 39.17 34.30 -28.54
CA GLN A 336 39.82 35.05 -29.60
C GLN A 336 38.75 35.57 -30.57
N SER A 337 38.63 36.90 -30.65
CA SER A 337 37.80 37.56 -31.65
C SER A 337 38.51 37.51 -33.00
N GLY A 338 38.21 36.47 -33.79
CA GLY A 338 38.61 36.41 -35.19
C GLY A 338 37.85 37.44 -36.02
N MET A 339 38.54 38.15 -36.91
CA MET A 339 37.94 39.19 -37.76
C MET A 339 36.91 38.65 -38.78
N PHE A 340 36.87 37.35 -39.05
CA PHE A 340 35.91 36.73 -39.97
C PHE A 340 35.65 35.27 -39.59
N GLY A 341 34.50 34.99 -38.99
CA GLY A 341 34.03 33.62 -38.71
C GLY A 341 32.84 33.59 -37.74
N ARG A 342 31.82 32.78 -38.03
CA ARG A 342 30.62 32.59 -37.17
C ARG A 342 30.90 31.82 -35.86
N ASN A 343 32.07 31.20 -35.72
CA ASN A 343 32.41 30.36 -34.58
C ASN A 343 33.47 31.05 -33.71
N ALA A 344 33.23 31.11 -32.40
CA ALA A 344 34.20 31.62 -31.44
C ALA A 344 35.42 30.68 -31.40
N HIS A 345 36.62 31.21 -31.65
CA HIS A 345 37.87 30.48 -31.43
C HIS A 345 38.30 30.68 -29.98
N PHE A 346 38.64 29.59 -29.30
CA PHE A 346 39.06 29.59 -27.90
C PHE A 346 40.54 29.20 -27.82
N SER A 347 41.29 29.87 -26.96
CA SER A 347 42.69 29.54 -26.68
C SER A 347 42.96 29.38 -25.19
N LEU A 348 43.97 28.58 -24.87
CA LEU A 348 44.60 28.61 -23.56
C LEU A 348 45.21 30.00 -23.33
N SER A 349 45.00 30.57 -22.14
CA SER A 349 45.63 31.85 -21.79
C SER A 349 47.15 31.69 -21.65
N GLU A 350 47.92 32.75 -21.92
CA GLU A 350 49.39 32.72 -21.76
C GLU A 350 49.83 32.41 -20.31
N LYS A 351 48.94 32.61 -19.34
CA LYS A 351 49.17 32.34 -17.90
C LYS A 351 48.93 30.86 -17.52
N MET A 352 48.49 30.03 -18.47
CA MET A 352 48.17 28.60 -18.29
C MET A 352 49.18 27.73 -19.03
N GLN A 353 50.46 27.83 -18.68
CA GLN A 353 51.51 26.95 -19.21
C GLN A 353 51.89 25.90 -18.17
N ALA A 354 51.24 24.74 -18.25
CA ALA A 354 51.56 23.58 -17.44
C ALA A 354 51.49 22.33 -18.33
N ASP A 355 52.47 21.42 -18.19
CA ASP A 355 52.49 20.17 -18.95
C ASP A 355 51.23 19.32 -18.70
N LYS A 356 50.67 19.43 -17.49
CA LYS A 356 49.45 18.75 -17.04
C LYS A 356 48.57 19.68 -16.22
N PHE A 357 47.28 19.60 -16.46
CA PHE A 357 46.24 20.29 -15.71
C PHE A 357 45.47 19.29 -14.85
N THR A 358 45.41 19.53 -13.55
CA THR A 358 44.47 18.85 -12.66
C THR A 358 43.26 19.76 -12.48
N LEU A 359 42.14 19.36 -13.08
CA LEU A 359 40.89 20.11 -13.04
C LEU A 359 39.88 19.35 -12.20
N PHE A 360 39.33 20.02 -11.20
CA PHE A 360 38.31 19.46 -10.32
C PHE A 360 36.93 19.73 -10.91
N LEU A 361 36.03 18.77 -10.73
CA LEU A 361 34.63 18.91 -11.10
C LEU A 361 33.94 19.67 -9.97
N HIS A 362 33.15 20.69 -10.31
CA HIS A 362 32.36 21.37 -9.30
C HIS A 362 31.25 20.49 -8.71
N ILE A 363 30.72 19.57 -9.51
CA ILE A 363 29.78 18.53 -9.11
C ILE A 363 30.34 17.19 -9.63
N PRO A 364 30.63 16.21 -8.76
CA PRO A 364 31.11 14.90 -9.18
C PRO A 364 30.15 14.23 -10.16
N LEU A 365 30.70 13.59 -11.20
CA LEU A 365 29.93 12.85 -12.21
C LEU A 365 30.30 11.37 -12.20
N HIS A 366 29.36 10.52 -12.59
CA HIS A 366 29.65 9.11 -12.85
C HIS A 366 30.04 8.95 -14.31
N ILE A 367 31.33 8.74 -14.57
CA ILE A 367 31.87 8.52 -15.91
C ILE A 367 32.39 7.09 -15.95
N HIS A 368 31.90 6.30 -16.90
CA HIS A 368 32.25 4.88 -17.04
C HIS A 368 32.05 4.07 -15.73
N SER A 369 30.94 4.32 -15.04
CA SER A 369 30.58 3.67 -13.76
C SER A 369 31.51 3.99 -12.58
N ILE A 370 32.36 5.01 -12.69
CA ILE A 370 33.24 5.49 -11.63
C ILE A 370 32.82 6.91 -11.24
N GLN A 371 32.73 7.20 -9.94
CA GLN A 371 32.55 8.56 -9.44
C GLN A 371 33.84 9.36 -9.64
N VAL A 372 33.77 10.41 -10.44
CA VAL A 372 34.90 11.28 -10.80
C VAL A 372 34.77 12.61 -10.09
N ASN A 373 35.79 12.95 -9.31
CA ASN A 373 35.88 14.22 -8.57
C ASN A 373 36.83 15.22 -9.26
N PHE A 374 37.85 14.70 -9.94
CA PHE A 374 38.78 15.50 -10.73
C PHE A 374 39.30 14.71 -11.92
N ILE A 375 39.80 15.43 -12.91
CA ILE A 375 40.46 14.85 -14.07
C ILE A 375 41.85 15.46 -14.25
N THR A 376 42.77 14.65 -14.77
CA THR A 376 44.10 15.12 -15.16
C THR A 376 44.21 15.08 -16.68
N ILE A 377 44.49 16.23 -17.28
CA ILE A 377 44.56 16.42 -18.72
C ILE A 377 45.98 16.85 -19.10
N GLU A 378 46.54 16.27 -20.15
CA GLU A 378 47.80 16.72 -20.73
C GLU A 378 47.55 17.94 -21.64
N GLN A 379 48.46 18.91 -21.65
CA GLN A 379 48.28 20.13 -22.46
C GLN A 379 47.96 19.83 -23.93
N LYS A 380 48.66 18.86 -24.54
CA LYS A 380 48.41 18.40 -25.91
C LYS A 380 46.99 17.87 -26.13
N ALA A 381 46.39 17.23 -25.13
CA ALA A 381 45.02 16.73 -25.22
C ALA A 381 44.01 17.89 -25.22
N LEU A 382 44.27 18.94 -24.44
CA LEU A 382 43.45 20.15 -24.41
C LEU A 382 43.54 20.94 -25.73
N GLU A 383 44.74 21.09 -26.28
CA GLU A 383 44.97 21.71 -27.60
C GLU A 383 44.31 20.92 -28.73
N ASN A 384 44.40 19.59 -28.69
CA ASN A 384 43.71 18.73 -29.64
C ASN A 384 42.18 18.86 -29.55
N PHE A 385 41.65 18.98 -28.33
CA PHE A 385 40.22 19.19 -28.10
C PHE A 385 39.75 20.54 -28.67
N LEU A 386 40.52 21.63 -28.46
CA LEU A 386 40.24 22.95 -29.04
C LEU A 386 40.25 22.94 -30.58
N ALA A 387 41.08 22.09 -31.20
CA ALA A 387 41.20 22.00 -32.65
C ALA A 387 40.14 21.10 -33.32
N LYS A 388 39.77 19.97 -32.70
CA LYS A 388 38.94 18.92 -33.31
C LYS A 388 37.49 18.89 -32.84
N GLY A 389 37.23 19.32 -31.60
CA GLY A 389 35.90 19.38 -30.99
C GLY A 389 35.29 18.01 -30.66
N ASN A 390 34.63 17.93 -29.49
CA ASN A 390 33.72 16.87 -28.98
C ASN A 390 34.29 15.89 -27.94
N GLU A 391 35.51 15.40 -28.11
CA GLU A 391 36.08 14.41 -27.19
C GLU A 391 37.38 14.89 -26.54
N LEU A 392 37.42 14.86 -25.21
CA LEU A 392 38.58 15.22 -24.42
C LEU A 392 39.21 13.95 -23.84
N LEU A 393 40.52 13.76 -24.04
CA LEU A 393 41.25 12.65 -23.42
C LEU A 393 41.73 13.09 -22.03
N ALA A 394 41.25 12.42 -20.99
CA ALA A 394 41.59 12.75 -19.61
C ALA A 394 41.74 11.50 -18.73
N ARG A 395 42.60 11.58 -17.71
CA ARG A 395 42.68 10.54 -16.66
C ARG A 395 41.67 10.84 -15.57
N LEU A 396 40.81 9.87 -15.25
CA LEU A 396 39.78 10.01 -14.22
C LEU A 396 40.41 9.81 -12.83
N ASN A 397 40.20 10.77 -11.92
CA ASN A 397 40.81 10.80 -10.57
C ASN A 397 42.34 10.60 -10.59
N GLY A 398 43.01 11.00 -11.68
CA GLY A 398 44.47 10.92 -11.83
C GLY A 398 45.07 9.52 -11.99
N ILE A 399 44.24 8.47 -12.04
CA ILE A 399 44.68 7.06 -12.06
C ILE A 399 44.34 6.44 -13.43
N GLY A 400 45.15 5.47 -13.86
CA GLY A 400 44.91 4.71 -15.09
C GLY A 400 45.32 5.43 -16.38
N PHE A 401 44.85 4.89 -17.51
CA PHE A 401 45.10 5.44 -18.84
C PHE A 401 44.10 6.58 -19.17
N PRO A 402 44.48 7.58 -20.00
CA PRO A 402 43.56 8.59 -20.47
C PRO A 402 42.36 7.95 -21.19
N GLN A 403 41.15 8.33 -20.79
CA GLN A 403 39.90 7.87 -21.38
C GLN A 403 39.25 9.03 -22.13
N SER A 404 38.52 8.71 -23.20
CA SER A 404 37.72 9.71 -23.92
C SER A 404 36.49 10.06 -23.09
N ILE A 405 36.29 11.36 -22.86
CA ILE A 405 35.12 11.90 -22.17
C ILE A 405 34.44 12.96 -23.03
N ASN A 406 33.12 13.02 -22.94
CA ASN A 406 32.33 14.05 -23.61
C ASN A 406 32.56 15.39 -22.93
N ALA A 407 33.05 16.37 -23.70
CA ALA A 407 33.30 17.72 -23.19
C ALA A 407 32.82 18.77 -24.20
N GLN A 408 32.39 19.92 -23.68
CA GLN A 408 31.94 21.06 -24.47
C GLN A 408 32.48 22.37 -23.92
N ILE A 409 32.60 23.37 -24.80
CA ILE A 409 32.96 24.74 -24.42
C ILE A 409 31.71 25.60 -24.58
N ARG A 410 31.29 26.22 -23.48
CA ARG A 410 30.14 27.13 -23.46
C ARG A 410 30.49 28.47 -24.14
N GLN A 411 29.50 29.25 -24.55
CA GLN A 411 29.71 30.51 -25.30
C GLN A 411 30.57 31.56 -24.55
N ASP A 412 30.61 31.47 -23.22
CA ASP A 412 31.42 32.29 -22.31
C ASP A 412 32.82 31.71 -22.04
N GLY A 413 33.20 30.62 -22.72
CA GLY A 413 34.51 29.98 -22.65
C GLY A 413 34.67 28.96 -21.54
N VAL A 414 33.63 28.66 -20.74
CA VAL A 414 33.70 27.66 -19.67
C VAL A 414 33.77 26.25 -20.24
N LEU A 415 34.72 25.44 -19.75
CA LEU A 415 34.82 24.02 -20.05
C LEU A 415 33.84 23.20 -19.20
N GLU A 416 32.98 22.42 -19.84
CA GLU A 416 32.02 21.51 -19.21
C GLU A 416 32.25 20.06 -19.65
N ILE A 417 32.11 19.11 -18.73
CA ILE A 417 32.10 17.66 -19.01
C ILE A 417 30.65 17.16 -18.94
N LEU A 418 30.31 16.16 -19.75
CA LEU A 418 29.02 15.49 -19.77
C LEU A 418 29.13 14.02 -19.33
N ASP A 419 28.15 13.55 -18.55
CA ASP A 419 27.96 12.11 -18.29
C ASP A 419 27.09 11.43 -19.37
N VAL A 420 26.86 10.12 -19.21
CA VAL A 420 26.02 9.31 -20.12
C VAL A 420 24.54 9.74 -20.14
N SER A 421 24.08 10.42 -19.09
CA SER A 421 22.74 11.00 -18.98
C SER A 421 22.69 12.47 -19.43
N ARG A 422 23.78 12.99 -20.02
CA ARG A 422 23.97 14.39 -20.43
C ARG A 422 23.87 15.41 -19.29
N ARG A 423 24.11 15.01 -18.04
CA ARG A 423 24.34 15.97 -16.94
C ARG A 423 25.69 16.64 -17.17
N THR A 424 25.72 17.97 -17.09
CA THR A 424 26.94 18.76 -17.28
C THR A 424 27.52 19.20 -15.94
N THR A 425 28.85 19.31 -15.87
CA THR A 425 29.55 19.94 -14.75
C THR A 425 30.67 20.80 -15.28
N SER A 426 30.84 22.00 -14.71
CA SER A 426 31.97 22.86 -15.05
C SER A 426 33.22 22.44 -14.26
N LEU A 427 34.38 22.71 -14.84
CA LEU A 427 35.67 22.40 -14.24
C LEU A 427 36.29 23.63 -13.58
N TYR A 428 37.12 23.44 -12.56
CA TYR A 428 37.97 24.49 -11.99
C TYR A 428 39.39 24.01 -11.75
N GLN A 429 40.34 24.94 -11.72
CA GLN A 429 41.74 24.66 -11.37
C GLN A 429 42.04 25.26 -10.00
N GLN A 430 42.50 24.44 -9.06
CA GLN A 430 42.90 24.91 -7.74
C GLN A 430 44.22 25.70 -7.86
N LYS A 431 44.22 26.98 -7.48
CA LYS A 431 45.45 27.80 -7.42
C LYS A 431 46.14 27.58 -6.06
N GLU A 432 47.47 27.44 -6.05
CA GLU A 432 48.29 27.10 -4.86
C GLU A 432 48.25 28.13 -3.70
N THR A 433 47.55 29.26 -3.80
CA THR A 433 47.56 30.31 -2.77
C THR A 433 46.24 31.07 -2.64
N ALA A 434 45.12 30.36 -2.60
CA ALA A 434 43.92 30.90 -1.96
C ALA A 434 43.58 30.02 -0.76
N PRO A 435 43.48 30.56 0.47
CA PRO A 435 42.75 29.83 1.50
C PRO A 435 41.39 29.53 0.87
N ALA A 436 40.96 28.27 0.90
CA ALA A 436 39.60 27.92 0.51
C ALA A 436 38.71 28.96 1.18
N ALA A 437 38.04 29.80 0.38
CA ALA A 437 37.14 30.81 0.92
C ALA A 437 36.31 30.09 1.98
N PRO A 438 36.19 30.64 3.21
CA PRO A 438 35.55 29.93 4.29
C PRO A 438 34.23 29.41 3.75
N ILE A 439 33.95 28.13 4.03
CA ILE A 439 32.69 27.47 3.70
C ILE A 439 31.60 28.11 4.59
N GLU A 440 31.37 29.41 4.43
CA GLU A 440 30.14 30.12 4.74
C GLU A 440 29.35 29.99 3.42
N ASN A 441 28.39 29.07 3.31
CA ASN A 441 27.18 29.02 4.10
C ASN A 441 26.54 27.62 4.02
N ASN A 442 27.32 26.52 4.09
CA ASN A 442 26.73 25.16 4.08
C ASN A 442 25.89 24.90 5.34
N LYS A 443 26.07 25.70 6.40
CA LYS A 443 25.28 25.59 7.62
C LYS A 443 23.78 25.72 7.33
N GLU A 444 23.36 26.68 6.51
CA GLU A 444 21.95 26.84 6.13
C GLU A 444 21.40 25.58 5.42
N TRP A 445 22.16 25.03 4.47
CA TRP A 445 21.75 23.82 3.73
C TRP A 445 21.78 22.57 4.60
N LEU A 446 22.73 22.48 5.54
CA LEU A 446 22.81 21.40 6.52
C LEU A 446 21.66 21.48 7.53
N ASP A 447 21.23 22.68 7.91
CA ASP A 447 20.07 22.92 8.77
C ASP A 447 18.77 22.52 8.02
N LYS A 448 18.57 22.96 6.78
CA LYS A 448 17.44 22.52 5.93
C LYS A 448 17.42 20.99 5.72
N LEU A 449 18.59 20.40 5.47
CA LEU A 449 18.74 18.95 5.36
C LEU A 449 18.35 18.26 6.67
N LYS A 450 18.74 18.81 7.81
CA LYS A 450 18.43 18.26 9.13
C LYS A 450 16.92 18.30 9.40
N ASP A 451 16.26 19.41 9.09
CA ASP A 451 14.81 19.55 9.24
C ASP A 451 14.07 18.53 8.36
N LEU A 452 14.45 18.41 7.08
CA LEU A 452 13.89 17.41 6.18
C LEU A 452 14.17 15.97 6.64
N THR A 453 15.36 15.72 7.19
CA THR A 453 15.71 14.43 7.78
C THR A 453 14.78 14.11 8.96
N GLN A 454 14.47 15.08 9.81
CA GLN A 454 13.55 14.92 10.94
C GLN A 454 12.12 14.66 10.48
N GLU A 455 11.64 15.34 9.43
CA GLU A 455 10.33 15.07 8.83
C GLU A 455 10.23 13.62 8.33
N ILE A 456 11.24 13.15 7.59
CA ILE A 456 11.29 11.77 7.07
C ILE A 456 11.27 10.76 8.22
N TYR A 457 12.11 10.97 9.24
CA TYR A 457 12.13 10.10 10.42
C TYR A 457 10.79 10.11 11.16
N GLY A 458 10.12 11.25 11.28
CA GLY A 458 8.81 11.34 11.92
C GLY A 458 7.74 10.51 11.20
N GLU A 459 7.70 10.56 9.87
CA GLU A 459 6.77 9.73 9.09
C GLU A 459 7.13 8.24 9.16
N GLN A 460 8.42 7.89 9.16
CA GLN A 460 8.87 6.51 9.32
C GLN A 460 8.58 5.96 10.73
N GLU A 461 8.71 6.77 11.78
CA GLU A 461 8.32 6.40 13.15
C GLU A 461 6.81 6.16 13.26
N LYS A 462 5.98 7.00 12.62
CA LYS A 462 4.53 6.74 12.54
C LYS A 462 4.24 5.39 11.89
N PHE A 463 4.87 5.09 10.76
CA PHE A 463 4.74 3.79 10.08
C PHE A 463 5.14 2.62 10.99
N ASN A 464 6.23 2.75 11.74
CA ASN A 464 6.66 1.73 12.69
C ASN A 464 5.69 1.59 13.87
N HIS A 465 5.11 2.69 14.36
CA HIS A 465 4.14 2.67 15.45
C HIS A 465 2.80 2.04 15.05
N HIS A 466 2.42 2.12 13.79
CA HIS A 466 1.23 1.45 13.27
C HIS A 466 1.41 -0.09 13.12
N GLN A 467 2.61 -0.61 13.37
CA GLN A 467 2.93 -2.04 13.33
C GLN A 467 3.16 -2.62 14.74
N PRO A 468 2.87 -3.92 14.96
CA PRO A 468 2.24 -4.84 14.02
C PRO A 468 0.73 -4.58 13.88
N ASN A 469 0.16 -4.89 12.72
CA ASN A 469 -1.28 -4.89 12.50
C ASN A 469 -1.76 -6.30 12.18
N LEU A 470 -2.65 -6.84 13.02
CA LEU A 470 -3.10 -8.24 12.92
C LEU A 470 -3.76 -8.56 11.57
N PHE A 471 -4.50 -7.61 10.99
CA PHE A 471 -5.37 -7.85 9.84
C PHE A 471 -4.69 -7.56 8.50
N ILE A 472 -3.42 -7.16 8.52
CA ILE A 472 -2.66 -6.76 7.33
C ILE A 472 -1.57 -7.79 7.03
N ASP A 473 -1.45 -8.15 5.75
CA ASP A 473 -0.38 -9.04 5.27
C ASP A 473 0.96 -8.29 5.16
N ASN A 474 2.05 -9.00 5.44
CA ASN A 474 3.40 -8.40 5.48
C ASN A 474 3.88 -7.89 4.10
N ASP A 475 3.39 -8.44 2.99
CA ASP A 475 3.88 -8.12 1.65
C ASP A 475 3.65 -6.63 1.29
N CYS A 476 2.50 -6.07 1.69
CA CYS A 476 2.22 -4.64 1.51
C CYS A 476 3.13 -3.76 2.38
N LEU A 477 3.48 -4.21 3.57
CA LEU A 477 4.36 -3.47 4.50
C LEU A 477 5.77 -3.33 3.91
N ILE A 478 6.27 -4.39 3.25
CA ILE A 478 7.58 -4.38 2.58
C ILE A 478 7.64 -3.27 1.52
N SER A 479 6.58 -3.07 0.74
CA SER A 479 6.56 -2.02 -0.29
C SER A 479 6.63 -0.62 0.31
N ILE A 480 5.95 -0.38 1.43
CA ILE A 480 5.99 0.91 2.14
C ILE A 480 7.38 1.14 2.74
N GLU A 481 7.98 0.11 3.35
CA GLU A 481 9.33 0.19 3.89
C GLU A 481 10.37 0.50 2.79
N GLN A 482 10.25 -0.15 1.63
CA GLN A 482 11.11 0.12 0.47
C GLN A 482 11.01 1.56 -0.03
N SER A 483 9.83 2.20 0.03
CA SER A 483 9.71 3.61 -0.39
C SER A 483 10.47 4.56 0.54
N PHE A 484 10.50 4.28 1.86
CA PHE A 484 11.36 5.00 2.80
C PHE A 484 12.85 4.75 2.57
N VAL A 485 13.24 3.52 2.22
CA VAL A 485 14.65 3.21 1.90
C VAL A 485 15.14 4.05 0.72
N GLN A 486 14.37 4.09 -0.37
CA GLN A 486 14.72 4.90 -1.55
C GLN A 486 14.82 6.40 -1.23
N LEU A 487 13.91 6.91 -0.38
CA LEU A 487 13.93 8.29 0.08
C LEU A 487 15.18 8.60 0.91
N ASN A 488 15.55 7.72 1.84
CA ASN A 488 16.75 7.83 2.66
C ASN A 488 18.05 7.74 1.83
N GLU A 489 18.08 6.94 0.76
CA GLU A 489 19.19 6.89 -0.18
C GLU A 489 19.37 8.23 -0.90
N LYS A 490 18.30 8.82 -1.43
CA LYS A 490 18.32 10.15 -2.07
C LYS A 490 18.82 11.23 -1.09
N LEU A 491 18.33 11.23 0.13
CA LEU A 491 18.74 12.15 1.19
C LEU A 491 20.24 11.99 1.54
N SER A 492 20.72 10.75 1.61
CA SER A 492 22.13 10.45 1.89
C SER A 492 23.06 10.91 0.77
N GLN A 493 22.64 10.75 -0.49
CA GLN A 493 23.34 11.29 -1.65
C GLN A 493 23.39 12.82 -1.63
N LEU A 494 22.30 13.48 -1.28
CA LEU A 494 22.26 14.94 -1.14
C LEU A 494 23.19 15.43 -0.01
N LYS A 495 23.18 14.74 1.13
CA LYS A 495 24.04 15.05 2.28
C LYS A 495 25.52 14.89 1.99
N SER A 496 25.91 13.91 1.18
CA SER A 496 27.32 13.72 0.78
C SER A 496 27.79 14.75 -0.24
N GLN A 497 26.89 15.36 -1.01
CA GLN A 497 27.22 16.45 -1.94
C GLN A 497 27.32 17.80 -1.23
N ILE A 498 26.56 18.02 -0.15
CA ILE A 498 26.56 19.27 0.62
C ILE A 498 27.71 19.33 1.63
N LYS A 499 28.17 18.19 2.18
CA LYS A 499 29.33 18.12 3.07
C LYS A 499 30.64 18.16 2.30
#